data_AF-A0A1G2HEV2-F1
#
_entry.id   AF-A0A1G2HEV2-F1
#
_cell.length_a   1.000
_cell.length_b   1.000
_cell.length_c   1.000
_cell.angle_alpha   90.00
_cell.angle_beta   90.00
_cell.angle_gamma   90.00
#
_symmetry.space_group_name_H-M   'P 1'
#
loop_
_entity.id
_entity.type
_entity.pdbx_description
1 polymer ?
#
loop_
_entity_poly.entity_id
_entity_poly.type
_entity_poly.pdbx_seq_one_letter_code
_entity_poly.pdbx_strand_id
1 'polypeptide(L)'
;MTQYLAASFSVLFPGLAFVLGLLASMYLFAEWVRYHRRPHFSLYWALALFLMYWFQVPVILSNLGKTIVQSEFNFFFAITFPITFVALVFIYLGVLDAIKFQMRPITKLLFGAWVISALIFFVQQFIVQDGVIQNHVLPLVGNIAFYGPIRTLIILTLVFWLRNTKNKALYGILGALAIIGESVIGLVRNFLIIKNVIQYPPEFWYIVLSGLDIFFILQTASIILLVAGFTLFTKVRKEQHN
;
A
#
# COMPACT_ATOMS: atom_id res chain seq x y z
N MET A 1 -17.59 21.85 20.71
CA MET A 1 -16.17 21.53 21.02
C MET A 1 -15.75 20.16 20.47
N THR A 2 -16.60 19.12 20.62
CA THR A 2 -16.40 17.77 20.04
C THR A 2 -16.33 17.73 18.51
N GLN A 3 -17.12 18.53 17.79
CA GLN A 3 -17.04 18.60 16.31
C GLN A 3 -15.73 19.20 15.78
N TYR A 4 -15.15 20.19 16.47
CA TYR A 4 -13.85 20.77 16.09
C TYR A 4 -12.69 19.78 16.36
N LEU A 5 -12.78 18.99 17.44
CA LEU A 5 -11.82 17.91 17.71
C LEU A 5 -11.92 16.80 16.65
N ALA A 6 -13.14 16.37 16.27
CA ALA A 6 -13.34 15.36 15.23
C ALA A 6 -12.81 15.81 13.85
N ALA A 7 -13.06 17.08 13.46
CA ALA A 7 -12.53 17.65 12.23
C ALA A 7 -11.00 17.79 12.23
N SER A 8 -10.39 18.00 13.40
CA SER A 8 -8.93 18.05 13.51
C SER A 8 -8.29 16.67 13.31
N PHE A 9 -8.90 15.58 13.82
CA PHE A 9 -8.37 14.22 13.66
C PHE A 9 -8.46 13.70 12.22
N SER A 10 -9.53 14.02 11.50
CA SER A 10 -9.74 13.58 10.11
C SER A 10 -8.79 14.22 9.09
N VAL A 11 -8.15 15.35 9.42
CA VAL A 11 -7.10 15.98 8.61
C VAL A 11 -5.71 15.63 9.10
N LEU A 12 -5.52 15.59 10.42
CA LEU A 12 -4.20 15.49 11.04
C LEU A 12 -3.58 14.10 10.84
N PHE A 13 -4.37 13.01 10.93
CA PHE A 13 -3.85 11.67 10.68
C PHE A 13 -3.46 11.42 9.21
N PRO A 14 -4.32 11.70 8.21
CA PRO A 14 -3.92 11.65 6.80
C PRO A 14 -2.72 12.54 6.46
N GLY A 15 -2.69 13.77 7.00
CA GLY A 15 -1.60 14.72 6.79
C GLY A 15 -0.27 14.23 7.35
N LEU A 16 -0.26 13.75 8.61
CA LEU A 16 0.93 13.15 9.20
C LEU A 16 1.40 11.92 8.41
N ALA A 17 0.47 11.05 8.01
CA ALA A 17 0.81 9.86 7.24
C ALA A 17 1.37 10.22 5.86
N PHE A 18 0.85 11.26 5.21
CA PHE A 18 1.37 11.80 3.96
C PHE A 18 2.79 12.33 4.13
N VAL A 19 3.02 13.21 5.12
CA VAL A 19 4.34 13.78 5.41
C VAL A 19 5.35 12.68 5.76
N LEU A 20 4.97 11.74 6.62
CA LEU A 20 5.83 10.64 7.04
C LEU A 20 6.18 9.72 5.87
N GLY A 21 5.20 9.36 5.03
CA GLY A 21 5.43 8.56 3.82
C GLY A 21 6.35 9.26 2.81
N LEU A 22 6.14 10.55 2.60
CA LEU A 22 6.95 11.37 1.69
C LEU A 22 8.40 11.50 2.19
N LEU A 23 8.60 11.85 3.47
CA LEU A 23 9.93 11.96 4.07
C LEU A 23 10.66 10.62 4.10
N ALA A 24 9.97 9.52 4.43
CA ALA A 24 10.55 8.19 4.41
C ALA A 24 10.93 7.75 2.99
N SER A 25 10.09 8.05 1.99
CA SER A 25 10.41 7.82 0.56
C SER A 25 11.68 8.58 0.15
N MET A 26 11.75 9.87 0.46
CA MET A 26 12.95 10.68 0.18
C MET A 26 14.19 10.14 0.90
N TYR A 27 14.06 9.75 2.16
CA TYR A 27 15.15 9.15 2.94
C TYR A 27 15.67 7.87 2.28
N LEU A 28 14.80 6.93 1.92
CA LEU A 28 15.18 5.67 1.28
C LEU A 28 15.79 5.87 -0.11
N PHE A 29 15.28 6.85 -0.87
CA PHE A 29 15.85 7.23 -2.16
C PHE A 29 17.25 7.85 -2.00
N ALA A 30 17.41 8.78 -1.07
CA ALA A 30 18.70 9.38 -0.77
C ALA A 30 19.72 8.33 -0.28
N GLU A 31 19.27 7.38 0.54
CA GLU A 31 20.07 6.23 0.95
C GLU A 31 20.50 5.38 -0.25
N TRP A 32 19.58 5.05 -1.16
CA TRP A 32 19.89 4.32 -2.39
C TRP A 32 20.93 5.04 -3.27
N VAL A 33 20.81 6.37 -3.41
CA VAL A 33 21.80 7.19 -4.16
C VAL A 33 23.16 7.18 -3.46
N ARG A 34 23.20 7.38 -2.14
CA ARG A 34 24.44 7.44 -1.34
C ARG A 34 25.23 6.13 -1.38
N TYR A 35 24.55 4.98 -1.39
CA TYR A 35 25.19 3.66 -1.46
C TYR A 35 25.37 3.15 -2.91
N HIS A 36 25.62 4.06 -3.86
CA HIS A 36 25.93 3.73 -5.27
C HIS A 36 24.86 2.84 -5.93
N ARG A 37 23.58 3.14 -5.68
CA ARG A 37 22.42 2.43 -6.25
C ARG A 37 22.26 0.98 -5.77
N ARG A 38 22.85 0.63 -4.63
CA ARG A 38 22.59 -0.61 -3.91
C ARG A 38 22.25 -0.30 -2.45
N PRO A 39 21.32 -1.02 -1.82
CA PRO A 39 20.53 -2.13 -2.39
C PRO A 39 19.26 -1.68 -3.12
N HIS A 40 18.81 -2.47 -4.08
CA HIS A 40 17.66 -2.13 -4.92
C HIS A 40 16.34 -2.13 -4.12
N PHE A 41 16.25 -2.87 -3.02
CA PHE A 41 15.09 -2.81 -2.13
C PHE A 41 14.78 -1.39 -1.62
N SER A 42 15.79 -0.55 -1.36
CA SER A 42 15.56 0.82 -0.90
C SER A 42 14.87 1.66 -1.98
N LEU A 43 15.20 1.43 -3.26
CA LEU A 43 14.52 2.06 -4.38
C LEU A 43 13.08 1.56 -4.51
N TYR A 44 12.86 0.25 -4.45
CA TYR A 44 11.51 -0.30 -4.52
C TYR A 44 10.61 0.22 -3.39
N TRP A 45 11.13 0.28 -2.17
CA TRP A 45 10.39 0.78 -1.02
C TRP A 45 10.18 2.30 -1.07
N ALA A 46 11.15 3.07 -1.57
CA ALA A 46 10.96 4.49 -1.83
C ALA A 46 9.83 4.71 -2.85
N LEU A 47 9.85 4.00 -3.99
CA LEU A 47 8.80 4.07 -5.00
C LEU A 47 7.44 3.59 -4.46
N ALA A 48 7.42 2.53 -3.68
CA ALA A 48 6.19 2.01 -3.07
C ALA A 48 5.55 3.04 -2.13
N LEU A 49 6.33 3.60 -1.20
CA LEU A 49 5.87 4.69 -0.36
C LEU A 49 5.40 5.84 -1.25
N PHE A 50 6.20 6.20 -2.28
CA PHE A 50 5.88 7.29 -3.21
C PHE A 50 4.48 7.18 -3.80
N LEU A 51 4.16 5.99 -4.28
CA LEU A 51 2.91 5.70 -4.95
C LEU A 51 1.73 5.60 -3.95
N MET A 52 1.94 5.06 -2.75
CA MET A 52 0.87 4.83 -1.77
C MET A 52 0.23 6.09 -1.21
N TYR A 53 0.97 7.20 -1.05
CA TYR A 53 0.45 8.37 -0.33
C TYR A 53 -0.38 9.33 -1.18
N TRP A 54 -0.37 9.20 -2.51
CA TRP A 54 -1.24 10.01 -3.38
C TRP A 54 -2.73 9.84 -3.02
N PHE A 55 -3.13 8.68 -2.49
CA PHE A 55 -4.51 8.40 -2.08
C PHE A 55 -5.03 9.33 -0.96
N GLN A 56 -4.15 9.96 -0.18
CA GLN A 56 -4.58 10.85 0.91
C GLN A 56 -5.03 12.23 0.41
N VAL A 57 -4.65 12.61 -0.82
CA VAL A 57 -4.86 13.97 -1.34
C VAL A 57 -6.36 14.34 -1.42
N PRO A 58 -7.28 13.53 -1.97
CA PRO A 58 -8.69 13.89 -2.03
C PRO A 58 -9.35 13.95 -0.66
N VAL A 59 -8.94 13.08 0.26
CA VAL A 59 -9.45 13.08 1.64
C VAL A 59 -9.05 14.38 2.33
N ILE A 60 -7.79 14.80 2.20
CA ILE A 60 -7.29 16.06 2.72
C ILE A 60 -8.05 17.24 2.09
N LEU A 61 -8.19 17.25 0.76
CA LEU A 61 -8.88 18.32 0.04
C LEU A 61 -10.38 18.42 0.41
N SER A 62 -11.06 17.28 0.54
CA SER A 62 -12.46 17.21 0.95
C SER A 62 -12.66 17.72 2.37
N ASN A 63 -11.78 17.33 3.31
CA ASN A 63 -11.83 17.81 4.69
C ASN A 63 -11.44 19.30 4.83
N LEU A 64 -10.74 19.88 3.85
CA LEU A 64 -10.47 21.31 3.75
C LEU A 64 -11.65 22.11 3.13
N GLY A 65 -12.80 21.47 2.92
CA GLY A 65 -14.01 22.13 2.43
C GLY A 65 -14.07 22.29 0.92
N LYS A 66 -13.18 21.63 0.15
CA LYS A 66 -13.35 21.57 -1.30
C LYS A 66 -14.42 20.55 -1.66
N THR A 67 -15.45 21.02 -2.36
CA THR A 67 -16.44 20.15 -3.00
C THR A 67 -15.76 19.35 -4.11
N ILE A 68 -15.63 18.05 -3.92
CA ILE A 68 -15.16 17.13 -4.96
C ILE A 68 -16.39 16.61 -5.69
N VAL A 69 -16.51 16.90 -6.98
CA VAL A 69 -17.64 16.41 -7.79
C VAL A 69 -17.47 14.91 -8.02
N GLN A 70 -18.58 14.16 -8.07
CA GLN A 70 -18.57 12.70 -8.20
C GLN A 70 -17.71 12.18 -9.39
N SER A 71 -17.69 12.92 -10.50
CA SER A 71 -16.86 12.60 -11.67
C SER A 71 -15.36 12.72 -11.41
N GLU A 72 -14.93 13.80 -10.74
CA GLU A 72 -13.53 14.01 -10.34
C GLU A 72 -13.09 12.97 -9.31
N PHE A 73 -14.01 12.61 -8.41
CA PHE A 73 -13.81 11.59 -7.40
C PHE A 73 -13.60 10.20 -8.03
N ASN A 74 -14.47 9.81 -8.96
CA ASN A 74 -14.41 8.55 -9.68
C ASN A 74 -13.12 8.40 -10.48
N PHE A 75 -12.72 9.45 -11.20
CA PHE A 75 -11.47 9.49 -11.95
C PHE A 75 -10.24 9.31 -11.04
N PHE A 76 -10.22 10.01 -9.91
CA PHE A 76 -9.13 9.89 -8.95
C PHE A 76 -9.03 8.47 -8.38
N PHE A 77 -10.16 7.89 -7.96
CA PHE A 77 -10.19 6.53 -7.44
C PHE A 77 -9.72 5.52 -8.47
N ALA A 78 -10.19 5.63 -9.70
CA ALA A 78 -9.84 4.71 -10.77
C ALA A 78 -8.34 4.74 -11.10
N ILE A 79 -7.65 5.87 -10.91
CA ILE A 79 -6.18 5.98 -11.03
C ILE A 79 -5.48 5.44 -9.78
N THR A 80 -6.01 5.70 -8.59
CA THR A 80 -5.33 5.29 -7.35
C THR A 80 -5.29 3.80 -7.12
N PHE A 81 -6.28 3.04 -7.57
CA PHE A 81 -6.25 1.58 -7.49
C PHE A 81 -5.00 1.01 -8.20
N PRO A 82 -4.81 1.17 -9.52
CA PRO A 82 -3.64 0.63 -10.20
C PRO A 82 -2.32 1.15 -9.60
N ILE A 83 -2.25 2.41 -9.18
CA ILE A 83 -1.07 2.96 -8.49
C ILE A 83 -0.78 2.21 -7.18
N THR A 84 -1.80 1.98 -6.35
CA THR A 84 -1.66 1.26 -5.07
C THR A 84 -1.26 -0.19 -5.31
N PHE A 85 -1.78 -0.81 -6.36
CA PHE A 85 -1.39 -2.17 -6.75
C PHE A 85 0.09 -2.24 -7.13
N VAL A 86 0.55 -1.32 -7.99
CA VAL A 86 1.97 -1.20 -8.36
C VAL A 86 2.84 -0.96 -7.13
N ALA A 87 2.38 -0.13 -6.19
CA ALA A 87 3.08 0.09 -4.93
C ALA A 87 3.26 -1.22 -4.14
N LEU A 88 2.22 -2.04 -3.99
CA LEU A 88 2.31 -3.35 -3.33
C LEU A 88 3.23 -4.33 -4.06
N VAL A 89 3.26 -4.29 -5.40
CA VAL A 89 4.23 -5.05 -6.19
C VAL A 89 5.65 -4.63 -5.84
N PHE A 90 5.93 -3.33 -5.74
CA PHE A 90 7.24 -2.85 -5.30
C PHE A 90 7.58 -3.21 -3.86
N ILE A 91 6.61 -3.20 -2.94
CA ILE A 91 6.83 -3.70 -1.57
C ILE A 91 7.29 -5.15 -1.62
N TYR A 92 6.58 -6.01 -2.37
CA TYR A 92 6.92 -7.42 -2.50
C TYR A 92 8.29 -7.64 -3.15
N LEU A 93 8.59 -6.94 -4.25
CA LEU A 93 9.90 -7.02 -4.90
C LEU A 93 11.04 -6.56 -3.96
N GLY A 94 10.81 -5.49 -3.20
CA GLY A 94 11.76 -5.01 -2.19
C GLY A 94 11.94 -6.00 -1.05
N VAL A 95 10.88 -6.68 -0.60
CA VAL A 95 10.97 -7.78 0.38
C VAL A 95 11.85 -8.90 -0.16
N LEU A 96 11.60 -9.37 -1.38
CA LEU A 96 12.39 -10.43 -2.01
C LEU A 96 13.87 -10.07 -2.12
N ASP A 97 14.19 -8.84 -2.55
CA ASP A 97 15.57 -8.36 -2.63
C ASP A 97 16.22 -8.21 -1.24
N ALA A 98 15.48 -7.71 -0.24
CA ALA A 98 15.97 -7.54 1.13
C ALA A 98 16.36 -8.87 1.78
N ILE A 99 15.56 -9.92 1.58
CA ILE A 99 15.86 -11.26 2.10
C ILE A 99 16.71 -12.11 1.13
N LYS A 100 17.11 -11.55 -0.01
CA LYS A 100 17.86 -12.21 -1.09
C LYS A 100 17.17 -13.49 -1.63
N PHE A 101 15.85 -13.51 -1.64
CA PHE A 101 15.09 -14.64 -2.16
C PHE A 101 15.04 -14.60 -3.69
N GLN A 102 15.45 -15.69 -4.33
CA GLN A 102 15.40 -15.83 -5.77
C GLN A 102 14.19 -16.67 -6.18
N MET A 103 13.25 -16.04 -6.89
CA MET A 103 12.12 -16.75 -7.48
C MET A 103 12.59 -17.69 -8.59
N ARG A 104 11.99 -18.89 -8.66
CA ARG A 104 12.19 -19.79 -9.80
C ARG A 104 11.72 -19.11 -11.10
N PRO A 105 12.34 -19.38 -12.26
CA PRO A 105 11.98 -18.73 -13.53
C PRO A 105 10.48 -18.83 -13.87
N ILE A 106 9.88 -20.01 -13.66
CA ILE A 106 8.44 -20.22 -13.91
C ILE A 106 7.56 -19.37 -12.98
N THR A 107 7.93 -19.27 -11.69
CA THR A 107 7.21 -18.43 -10.72
C THR A 107 7.34 -16.95 -11.07
N LYS A 108 8.52 -16.52 -11.53
CA LYS A 108 8.74 -15.14 -12.01
C LYS A 108 7.88 -14.83 -13.24
N LEU A 109 7.77 -15.77 -14.18
CA LEU A 109 6.91 -15.64 -15.36
C LEU A 109 5.43 -15.54 -14.96
N LEU A 110 4.94 -16.45 -14.11
CA LEU A 110 3.56 -16.45 -13.62
C LEU A 110 3.23 -15.17 -12.84
N PHE A 111 4.14 -14.73 -11.97
CA PHE A 111 3.99 -13.47 -11.26
C PHE A 111 3.93 -12.27 -12.21
N GLY A 112 4.82 -12.23 -13.21
CA GLY A 112 4.81 -11.18 -14.23
C GLY A 112 3.51 -11.18 -15.05
N ALA A 113 3.06 -12.35 -15.49
CA ALA A 113 1.79 -12.49 -16.22
C ALA A 113 0.59 -12.05 -15.38
N TRP A 114 0.58 -12.38 -14.09
CA TRP A 114 -0.46 -11.95 -13.14
C TRP A 114 -0.44 -10.44 -12.86
N VAL A 115 0.74 -9.82 -12.77
CA VAL A 115 0.85 -8.36 -12.66
C VAL A 115 0.35 -7.68 -13.93
N ILE A 116 0.73 -8.19 -15.10
CA ILE A 116 0.27 -7.66 -16.39
C ILE A 116 -1.24 -7.80 -16.53
N SER A 117 -1.82 -8.94 -16.15
CA SER A 117 -3.28 -9.13 -16.21
C SER A 117 -4.03 -8.19 -15.27
N ALA A 118 -3.47 -7.91 -14.08
CA ALA A 118 -4.02 -6.91 -13.17
C ALA A 118 -4.00 -5.50 -13.79
N LEU A 119 -2.88 -5.11 -14.41
CA LEU A 119 -2.77 -3.81 -15.09
C LEU A 119 -3.75 -3.70 -16.26
N ILE A 120 -3.88 -4.74 -17.09
CA ILE A 120 -4.87 -4.79 -18.18
C ILE A 120 -6.28 -4.66 -17.60
N PHE A 121 -6.59 -5.37 -16.52
CA PHE A 121 -7.89 -5.27 -15.85
C PHE A 121 -8.19 -3.83 -15.40
N PHE A 122 -7.26 -3.19 -14.68
CA PHE A 122 -7.45 -1.81 -14.22
C PHE A 122 -7.60 -0.83 -15.40
N VAL A 123 -6.79 -0.98 -16.44
CA VAL A 123 -6.87 -0.16 -17.66
C VAL A 123 -8.19 -0.35 -18.39
N GLN A 124 -8.69 -1.59 -18.52
CA GLN A 124 -9.97 -1.87 -19.15
C GLN A 124 -11.14 -1.26 -18.37
N GLN A 125 -11.15 -1.43 -17.04
CA GLN A 125 -12.18 -0.80 -16.20
C GLN A 125 -12.13 0.73 -16.26
N PHE A 126 -10.95 1.31 -16.48
CA PHE A 126 -10.79 2.77 -16.58
C PHE A 126 -11.17 3.33 -17.95
N ILE A 127 -10.63 2.78 -19.05
CA ILE A 127 -10.78 3.32 -20.40
C ILE A 127 -12.14 2.96 -21.00
N VAL A 128 -12.65 1.75 -20.74
CA VAL A 128 -13.87 1.25 -21.41
C VAL A 128 -15.13 1.66 -20.67
N GLN A 129 -15.06 1.97 -19.37
CA GLN A 129 -16.22 2.37 -18.55
C GLN A 129 -16.16 3.86 -18.14
N ASP A 130 -15.37 4.68 -18.85
CA ASP A 130 -15.19 6.13 -18.61
C ASP A 130 -14.86 6.51 -17.15
N GLY A 131 -14.14 5.63 -16.45
CA GLY A 131 -13.79 5.82 -15.04
C GLY A 131 -14.98 5.88 -14.08
N VAL A 132 -16.22 5.66 -14.54
CA VAL A 132 -17.42 5.64 -13.70
C VAL A 132 -17.54 4.27 -13.05
N ILE A 133 -17.61 4.23 -11.72
CA ILE A 133 -17.87 2.99 -10.97
C ILE A 133 -19.36 2.65 -11.12
N GLN A 134 -19.75 2.16 -12.30
CA GLN A 134 -21.14 1.76 -12.60
C GLN A 134 -21.50 0.41 -11.98
N ASN A 135 -20.49 -0.34 -11.54
CA ASN A 135 -20.65 -1.67 -10.98
C ASN A 135 -19.63 -1.91 -9.86
N HIS A 136 -19.82 -3.01 -9.15
CA HIS A 136 -18.92 -3.43 -8.07
C HIS A 136 -17.71 -4.25 -8.57
N VAL A 137 -17.53 -4.43 -9.88
CA VAL A 137 -16.52 -5.34 -10.45
C VAL A 137 -15.11 -4.85 -10.10
N LEU A 138 -14.83 -3.57 -10.34
CA LEU A 138 -13.53 -2.98 -10.04
C LEU A 138 -13.11 -3.18 -8.57
N PRO A 139 -13.89 -2.75 -7.56
CA PRO A 139 -13.49 -2.94 -6.17
C PRO A 139 -13.52 -4.40 -5.72
N LEU A 140 -14.44 -5.25 -6.21
CA LEU A 140 -14.48 -6.67 -5.83
C LEU A 140 -13.30 -7.46 -6.39
N VAL A 141 -13.15 -7.48 -7.72
CA VAL A 141 -12.08 -8.22 -8.39
C VAL A 141 -10.72 -7.62 -8.01
N GLY A 142 -10.62 -6.30 -7.92
CA GLY A 142 -9.44 -5.60 -7.42
C GLY A 142 -8.97 -6.15 -6.07
N ASN A 143 -9.88 -6.25 -5.10
CA ASN A 143 -9.53 -6.71 -3.75
C ASN A 143 -9.30 -8.22 -3.66
N ILE A 144 -10.10 -9.03 -4.34
CA ILE A 144 -10.05 -10.50 -4.23
C ILE A 144 -8.94 -11.10 -5.09
N ALA A 145 -8.81 -10.66 -6.35
CA ALA A 145 -7.89 -11.26 -7.30
C ALA A 145 -6.49 -10.61 -7.29
N PHE A 146 -6.36 -9.37 -6.79
CA PHE A 146 -5.10 -8.62 -6.86
C PHE A 146 -4.56 -8.21 -5.49
N TYR A 147 -5.27 -7.36 -4.73
CA TYR A 147 -4.76 -6.85 -3.45
C TYR A 147 -4.63 -7.92 -2.36
N GLY A 148 -5.61 -8.81 -2.23
CA GLY A 148 -5.56 -9.90 -1.27
C GLY A 148 -4.37 -10.84 -1.51
N PRO A 149 -4.23 -11.38 -2.74
CA PRO A 149 -3.12 -12.27 -3.08
C PRO A 149 -1.73 -11.65 -2.90
N ILE A 150 -1.48 -10.39 -3.32
CA ILE A 150 -0.15 -9.79 -3.12
C ILE A 150 0.20 -9.61 -1.63
N ARG A 151 -0.77 -9.19 -0.80
CA ARG A 151 -0.57 -9.07 0.65
C ARG A 151 -0.31 -10.44 1.28
N THR A 152 -1.04 -11.46 0.84
CA THR A 152 -0.84 -12.84 1.29
C THR A 152 0.55 -13.35 0.90
N LEU A 153 1.01 -13.08 -0.32
CA LEU A 153 2.36 -13.42 -0.76
C LEU A 153 3.43 -12.75 0.10
N ILE A 154 3.30 -11.44 0.38
CA ILE A 154 4.22 -10.72 1.29
C ILE A 154 4.29 -11.42 2.66
N ILE A 155 3.13 -11.72 3.25
CA ILE A 155 3.05 -12.39 4.56
C ILE A 155 3.73 -13.76 4.50
N LEU A 156 3.36 -14.60 3.53
CA LEU A 156 3.89 -15.97 3.42
C LEU A 156 5.41 -15.97 3.21
N THR A 157 5.92 -15.08 2.35
CA THR A 157 7.36 -14.95 2.12
C THR A 157 8.11 -14.56 3.38
N LEU A 158 7.62 -13.56 4.12
CA LEU A 158 8.27 -13.10 5.35
C LEU A 158 8.15 -14.12 6.49
N VAL A 159 7.00 -14.79 6.65
CA VAL A 159 6.81 -15.87 7.64
C VAL A 159 7.72 -17.05 7.32
N PHE A 160 7.80 -17.45 6.05
CA PHE A 160 8.72 -18.51 5.63
C PHE A 160 10.17 -18.15 5.95
N TRP A 161 10.59 -16.92 5.66
CA TRP A 161 11.92 -16.43 6.03
C TRP A 161 12.12 -16.46 7.56
N LEU A 162 11.16 -15.93 8.34
CA LEU A 162 11.13 -15.95 9.80
C LEU A 162 11.24 -17.35 10.41
N ARG A 163 10.77 -18.40 9.72
CA ARG A 163 10.89 -19.78 10.21
C ARG A 163 12.22 -20.45 9.83
N ASN A 164 12.77 -20.15 8.66
CA ASN A 164 13.83 -21.00 8.06
C ASN A 164 15.27 -20.47 8.22
N THR A 165 15.50 -19.19 8.51
CA THR A 165 16.88 -18.69 8.71
C THR A 165 17.32 -18.78 10.17
N LYS A 166 18.48 -19.39 10.44
CA LYS A 166 18.97 -19.59 11.82
C LYS A 166 19.55 -18.32 12.47
N ASN A 167 20.22 -17.47 11.70
CA ASN A 167 20.81 -16.21 12.20
C ASN A 167 20.08 -15.00 11.61
N LYS A 168 19.13 -14.46 12.35
CA LYS A 168 18.42 -13.22 11.99
C LYS A 168 18.79 -12.13 12.99
N ALA A 169 19.23 -10.99 12.51
CA ALA A 169 19.38 -9.81 13.36
C ALA A 169 18.01 -9.39 13.91
N LEU A 170 17.96 -8.95 15.17
CA LEU A 170 16.74 -8.53 15.85
C LEU A 170 15.97 -7.46 15.04
N TYR A 171 16.69 -6.47 14.50
CA TYR A 171 16.10 -5.43 13.66
C TYR A 171 15.44 -5.99 12.39
N GLY A 172 15.93 -7.10 11.85
CA GLY A 172 15.34 -7.74 10.66
C GLY A 172 14.07 -8.50 11.00
N ILE A 173 14.03 -9.11 12.18
CA ILE A 173 12.82 -9.74 12.71
C ILE A 173 11.75 -8.68 12.94
N LEU A 174 12.08 -7.60 13.65
CA LEU A 174 11.15 -6.51 13.93
C LEU A 174 10.67 -5.84 12.63
N GLY A 175 11.57 -5.63 11.67
CA GLY A 175 11.23 -5.11 10.35
C GLY A 175 10.25 -6.01 9.59
N ALA A 176 10.49 -7.32 9.58
CA ALA A 176 9.59 -8.30 8.96
C ALA A 176 8.22 -8.35 9.65
N LEU A 177 8.18 -8.33 10.99
CA LEU A 177 6.94 -8.32 11.75
C LEU A 177 6.12 -7.05 11.48
N ALA A 178 6.76 -5.89 11.32
CA ALA A 178 6.08 -4.65 10.97
C ALA A 178 5.44 -4.72 9.57
N ILE A 179 6.17 -5.22 8.56
CA ILE A 179 5.63 -5.40 7.19
C ILE A 179 4.49 -6.43 7.16
N ILE A 180 4.63 -7.54 7.92
CA ILE A 180 3.55 -8.53 8.09
C ILE A 180 2.33 -7.86 8.73
N GLY A 181 2.54 -7.09 9.80
CA GLY A 181 1.49 -6.34 10.48
C GLY A 181 0.75 -5.39 9.54
N GLU A 182 1.46 -4.62 8.70
CA GLU A 182 0.81 -3.80 7.69
C GLU A 182 0.01 -4.65 6.70
N SER A 183 0.58 -5.76 6.24
CA SER A 183 -0.07 -6.63 5.26
C SER A 183 -1.38 -7.19 5.81
N VAL A 184 -1.41 -7.60 7.08
CA VAL A 184 -2.61 -8.05 7.80
C VAL A 184 -3.63 -6.92 7.95
N ILE A 185 -3.20 -5.73 8.41
CA ILE A 185 -4.08 -4.57 8.53
C ILE A 185 -4.71 -4.23 7.17
N GLY A 186 -3.96 -4.31 6.08
CA GLY A 186 -4.53 -4.06 4.78
C GLY A 186 -5.42 -5.17 4.25
N LEU A 187 -5.24 -6.44 4.65
CA LEU A 187 -6.27 -7.47 4.39
C LEU A 187 -7.58 -7.13 5.12
N VAL A 188 -7.50 -6.63 6.36
CA VAL A 188 -8.68 -6.12 7.10
C VAL A 188 -9.31 -4.94 6.35
N ARG A 189 -8.52 -4.00 5.83
CA ARG A 189 -9.04 -2.90 4.99
C ARG A 189 -9.69 -3.41 3.71
N ASN A 190 -9.09 -4.36 3.01
CA ASN A 190 -9.70 -4.97 1.82
C ASN A 190 -11.05 -5.62 2.16
N PHE A 191 -11.15 -6.31 3.30
CA PHE A 191 -12.41 -6.87 3.78
C PHE A 191 -13.46 -5.80 4.08
N LEU A 192 -13.07 -4.69 4.74
CA LEU A 192 -13.97 -3.55 4.96
C LEU A 192 -14.45 -2.95 3.64
N ILE A 193 -13.57 -2.84 2.63
CA ILE A 193 -13.95 -2.38 1.29
C ILE A 193 -14.99 -3.32 0.70
N ILE A 194 -14.70 -4.63 0.63
CA ILE A 194 -15.62 -5.63 0.07
C ILE A 194 -16.98 -5.60 0.79
N LYS A 195 -16.97 -5.55 2.13
CA LYS A 195 -18.19 -5.51 2.94
C LYS A 195 -19.07 -4.31 2.55
N ASN A 196 -18.50 -3.11 2.47
CA ASN A 196 -19.26 -1.90 2.13
C ASN A 196 -19.66 -1.87 0.65
N VAL A 197 -18.80 -2.37 -0.24
CA VAL A 197 -19.09 -2.49 -1.68
C VAL A 197 -20.31 -3.38 -1.94
N ILE A 198 -20.49 -4.46 -1.19
CA ILE A 198 -21.65 -5.36 -1.35
C ILE A 198 -22.92 -4.76 -0.75
N GLN A 199 -22.79 -3.91 0.27
CA GLN A 199 -23.93 -3.38 1.04
C GLN A 199 -24.56 -2.12 0.44
N TYR A 200 -23.79 -1.35 -0.34
CA TYR A 200 -24.22 -0.05 -0.85
C TYR A 200 -24.14 -0.01 -2.37
N PRO A 201 -24.95 0.82 -3.05
CA PRO A 201 -24.87 0.98 -4.50
C PRO A 201 -23.46 1.42 -4.97
N PRO A 202 -23.09 1.14 -6.24
CA PRO A 202 -21.77 1.47 -6.81
C PRO A 202 -21.36 2.93 -6.65
N GLU A 203 -22.33 3.82 -6.58
CA GLU A 203 -22.13 5.27 -6.45
C GLU A 203 -21.86 5.72 -5.01
N PHE A 204 -22.18 4.92 -3.99
CA PHE A 204 -22.22 5.36 -2.59
C PHE A 204 -21.28 4.60 -1.65
N TRP A 205 -20.83 3.39 -2.00
CA TRP A 205 -19.98 2.56 -1.13
C TRP A 205 -18.71 3.27 -0.64
N TYR A 206 -18.15 4.16 -1.48
CA TYR A 206 -16.97 4.95 -1.13
C TYR A 206 -17.27 6.03 -0.09
N ILE A 207 -18.43 6.69 -0.18
CA ILE A 207 -18.82 7.78 0.74
C ILE A 207 -18.89 7.18 2.14
N VAL A 208 -19.52 6.01 2.23
CA VAL A 208 -19.61 5.24 3.47
C VAL A 208 -18.21 4.92 4.00
N LEU A 209 -17.31 4.38 3.18
CA LEU A 209 -15.93 4.10 3.61
C LEU A 209 -15.17 5.35 4.08
N SER A 210 -15.33 6.47 3.39
CA SER A 210 -14.72 7.76 3.79
C SER A 210 -15.36 8.36 5.04
N GLY A 211 -16.54 7.89 5.46
CA GLY A 211 -17.16 8.23 6.73
C GLY A 211 -16.73 7.33 7.89
N LEU A 212 -15.94 6.28 7.65
CA LEU A 212 -15.48 5.35 8.68
C LEU A 212 -14.13 5.78 9.25
N ASP A 213 -14.12 6.34 10.46
CA ASP A 213 -12.89 6.72 11.18
C ASP A 213 -11.88 5.56 11.28
N ILE A 214 -12.39 4.34 11.47
CA ILE A 214 -11.57 3.13 11.55
C ILE A 214 -10.76 2.90 10.27
N PHE A 215 -11.27 3.27 9.09
CA PHE A 215 -10.54 3.10 7.83
C PHE A 215 -9.27 3.96 7.81
N PHE A 216 -9.36 5.22 8.27
CA PHE A 216 -8.22 6.13 8.37
C PHE A 216 -7.23 5.74 9.45
N ILE A 217 -7.72 5.26 10.59
CA ILE A 217 -6.86 4.72 11.67
C ILE A 217 -6.04 3.55 11.14
N LEU A 218 -6.68 2.58 10.48
CA LEU A 218 -5.99 1.42 9.89
C LEU A 218 -5.00 1.86 8.81
N GLN A 219 -5.35 2.85 7.98
CA GLN A 219 -4.44 3.36 6.95
C GLN A 219 -3.21 4.06 7.53
N THR A 220 -3.39 4.85 8.58
CA THR A 220 -2.30 5.52 9.28
C THR A 220 -1.39 4.51 9.97
N ALA A 221 -1.97 3.53 10.67
CA ALA A 221 -1.23 2.43 11.29
C ALA A 221 -0.44 1.62 10.26
N SER A 222 -1.03 1.33 9.09
CA SER A 222 -0.32 0.68 7.99
C SER A 222 0.93 1.46 7.55
N ILE A 223 0.82 2.78 7.40
CA ILE A 223 1.96 3.62 6.96
C ILE A 223 3.07 3.63 8.02
N ILE A 224 2.71 3.77 9.30
CA ILE A 224 3.67 3.73 10.41
C ILE A 224 4.41 2.38 10.41
N LEU A 225 3.68 1.28 10.25
CA LEU A 225 4.27 -0.06 10.20
C LEU A 225 5.17 -0.28 8.98
N LEU A 226 4.81 0.24 7.80
CA LEU A 226 5.68 0.16 6.62
C LEU A 226 6.96 0.96 6.79
N VAL A 227 6.86 2.21 7.27
CA VAL A 227 8.05 3.04 7.52
C VAL A 227 8.94 2.40 8.56
N ALA A 228 8.38 1.97 9.70
CA ALA A 228 9.14 1.23 10.72
C ALA A 228 9.79 -0.03 10.12
N GLY A 229 9.01 -0.81 9.37
CA GLY A 229 9.47 -2.04 8.71
C GLY A 229 10.67 -1.82 7.81
N PHE A 230 10.58 -0.83 6.92
CA PHE A 230 11.64 -0.50 5.95
C PHE A 230 12.88 0.05 6.64
N THR A 231 12.73 0.97 7.59
CA THR A 231 13.87 1.54 8.33
C THR A 231 14.60 0.50 9.19
N LEU A 232 13.88 -0.43 9.81
CA LEU A 232 14.49 -1.49 10.60
C LEU A 232 15.25 -2.48 9.70
N PHE A 233 14.71 -2.82 8.53
CA PHE A 233 15.41 -3.66 7.55
C PHE A 233 16.67 -3.00 6.98
N THR A 234 16.64 -1.68 6.71
CA THR A 234 17.84 -0.97 6.23
C THR A 234 18.94 -0.95 7.29
N LYS A 235 18.58 -0.83 8.57
CA LYS A 235 19.53 -0.84 9.69
C LYS A 235 20.31 -2.15 9.81
N VAL A 236 19.63 -3.30 9.68
CA VAL A 236 20.28 -4.64 9.69
C VAL A 236 21.42 -4.73 8.70
N ARG A 237 21.26 -4.16 7.52
CA ARG A 237 22.26 -4.27 6.47
C ARG A 237 23.49 -3.41 6.72
N LYS A 238 23.33 -2.26 7.38
CA LYS A 238 24.47 -1.42 7.80
C LYS A 238 25.33 -2.15 8.82
N GLU A 239 24.69 -2.88 9.74
CA GLU A 239 25.38 -3.69 10.76
C GLU A 239 26.09 -4.93 10.19
N GLN A 240 25.77 -5.36 8.97
CA GLN A 240 26.43 -6.48 8.28
C GLN A 240 27.61 -6.06 7.37
N HIS A 241 27.80 -4.75 7.15
CA HIS A 241 28.85 -4.22 6.26
C HIS A 241 29.91 -3.38 7.01
N ASN A 242 29.75 -3.19 8.32
CA ASN A 242 30.76 -2.66 9.23
C ASN A 242 31.33 -3.81 10.07
#